data_AF-A0A7C4H7V4-F1
#
_entry.id   AF-A0A7C4H7V4-F1
#
_cell.length_a   1.000
_cell.length_b   1.000
_cell.length_c   1.000
_cell.angle_alpha   90.00
_cell.angle_beta   90.00
_cell.angle_gamma   90.00
#
_symmetry.space_group_name_H-M   'P 1'
#
loop_
_entity.id
_entity.type
_entity.pdbx_description
1 polymer ?
#
loop_
_entity_poly.entity_id
_entity_poly.type
_entity_poly.pdbx_seq_one_letter_code
_entity_poly.pdbx_strand_id
1 'polypeptide(L)'
;MRLVAELLKIEEINGEEKIDEYGFKWKKYKRILKVVARREFNAIKDDIPENVKGKVVEQEVWCCLEPEYSWHFTTKLGERPLLITLSEEESEKILREISS
;
A
#
# COMPACT_ATOMS: atom_id res chain seq x y z
N MET A 1 -7.29 8.87 9.10
CA MET A 1 -7.72 7.46 9.27
C MET A 1 -7.08 6.64 8.16
N ARG A 2 -6.47 5.48 8.44
CA ARG A 2 -5.86 4.65 7.39
C ARG A 2 -6.66 3.39 7.15
N LEU A 3 -6.88 3.02 5.90
CA LEU A 3 -7.48 1.74 5.56
C LEU A 3 -6.43 0.64 5.65
N VAL A 4 -6.84 -0.50 6.21
CA VAL A 4 -6.06 -1.74 6.26
C VAL A 4 -6.51 -2.61 5.10
N ALA A 5 -5.55 -3.13 4.36
CA ALA A 5 -5.82 -3.99 3.23
C ALA A 5 -5.05 -5.30 3.34
N GLU A 6 -5.63 -6.35 2.78
CA GLU A 6 -5.00 -7.62 2.53
C GLU A 6 -4.34 -7.59 1.15
N LEU A 7 -3.13 -8.13 1.05
CA LEU A 7 -2.44 -8.30 -0.22
C LEU A 7 -2.98 -9.53 -0.96
N LEU A 8 -3.62 -9.32 -2.10
CA LEU A 8 -4.11 -10.41 -2.95
C LEU A 8 -3.07 -10.88 -3.96
N LYS A 9 -2.36 -9.94 -4.59
CA LYS A 9 -1.40 -10.22 -5.66
C LYS A 9 -0.34 -9.14 -5.74
N ILE A 10 0.86 -9.53 -6.18
CA ILE A 10 1.89 -8.60 -6.64
C ILE A 10 2.29 -9.01 -8.06
N GLU A 11 2.39 -8.01 -8.93
CA GLU A 11 2.82 -8.17 -10.32
C GLU A 11 3.98 -7.23 -10.60
N GLU A 12 5.01 -7.73 -11.27
CA GLU A 12 6.15 -6.89 -11.68
C GLU A 12 5.72 -5.94 -12.81
N ILE A 13 6.09 -4.65 -12.71
CA ILE A 13 5.84 -3.68 -13.76
C ILE A 13 7.15 -3.35 -14.46
N ASN A 14 7.25 -3.72 -15.74
CA ASN A 14 8.30 -3.30 -16.67
C ASN A 14 9.75 -3.56 -16.23
N GLY A 15 9.98 -4.35 -15.16
CA GLY A 15 11.31 -4.64 -14.61
C GLY A 15 12.10 -3.41 -14.15
N GLU A 16 11.43 -2.28 -13.90
CA GLU A 16 12.13 -1.02 -13.55
C GLU A 16 12.80 -1.15 -12.17
N GLU A 17 14.10 -0.90 -12.12
CA GLU A 17 14.91 -0.94 -10.89
C GLU A 17 15.61 0.39 -10.64
N LYS A 18 15.70 0.79 -9.36
CA LYS A 18 16.37 2.02 -8.90
C LYS A 18 17.16 1.76 -7.63
N ILE A 19 18.21 2.55 -7.45
CA ILE A 19 18.97 2.62 -6.21
C ILE A 19 18.72 4.01 -5.60
N ASP A 20 18.39 4.06 -4.32
CA ASP A 20 18.19 5.32 -3.61
C ASP A 20 19.50 5.89 -3.04
N GLU A 21 19.40 7.03 -2.35
CA GLU A 21 20.55 7.73 -1.75
C GLU A 21 21.23 6.94 -0.62
N TYR A 22 20.57 5.91 -0.07
CA TYR A 22 21.08 5.05 0.99
C TYR A 22 21.66 3.74 0.43
N GLY A 23 21.63 3.54 -0.88
CA GLY A 23 22.14 2.34 -1.55
C GLY A 23 21.14 1.18 -1.58
N PHE A 24 19.88 1.39 -1.16
CA PHE A 24 18.87 0.35 -1.23
C PHE A 24 18.40 0.14 -2.67
N LYS A 25 18.29 -1.13 -3.07
CA LYS A 25 17.72 -1.52 -4.37
C LYS A 25 16.21 -1.62 -4.28
N TRP A 26 15.55 -0.99 -5.23
CA TRP A 26 14.10 -0.94 -5.34
C TRP A 26 13.67 -1.41 -6.72
N LYS A 27 12.59 -2.19 -6.78
CA LYS A 27 11.98 -2.64 -8.04
C LYS A 27 10.50 -2.29 -8.10
N LYS A 28 10.01 -1.92 -9.28
CA LYS A 28 8.64 -1.46 -9.45
C LYS A 28 7.65 -2.62 -9.61
N TYR A 29 6.58 -2.57 -8.82
CA TYR A 29 5.53 -3.56 -8.77
C TYR A 29 4.15 -2.92 -8.75
N LYS A 30 3.14 -3.68 -9.15
CA LYS A 30 1.72 -3.42 -8.95
C LYS A 30 1.23 -4.36 -7.86
N ARG A 31 0.73 -3.84 -6.75
CA ARG A 31 0.03 -4.62 -5.73
C ARG A 31 -1.47 -4.50 -5.91
N ILE A 32 -2.15 -5.65 -5.85
CA ILE A 32 -3.61 -5.76 -5.82
C ILE A 32 -4.00 -6.01 -4.37
N LEU A 33 -4.76 -5.09 -3.80
CA LEU A 33 -5.09 -5.05 -2.39
C LEU A 33 -6.61 -5.12 -2.19
N LYS A 34 -7.06 -5.80 -1.15
CA LYS A 34 -8.47 -5.84 -0.74
C LYS A 34 -8.63 -5.11 0.58
N VAL A 35 -9.45 -4.07 0.63
CA VAL A 35 -9.72 -3.35 1.89
C VAL A 35 -10.49 -4.26 2.85
N VAL A 36 -9.99 -4.43 4.07
CA VAL A 36 -10.58 -5.34 5.06
C VAL A 36 -11.02 -4.64 6.35
N ALA A 37 -10.33 -3.56 6.73
CA ALA A 37 -10.58 -2.87 7.99
C ALA A 37 -10.06 -1.41 7.93
N ARG A 38 -10.18 -0.69 9.04
CA ARG A 38 -9.50 0.59 9.26
C ARG A 38 -8.59 0.52 10.47
N ARG A 39 -7.52 1.31 10.44
CA ARG A 39 -6.64 1.56 11.57
C ARG A 39 -6.98 2.91 12.18
N GLU A 40 -7.25 2.89 13.48
CA GLU A 40 -7.45 4.06 14.31
C GLU A 40 -6.45 4.00 15.47
N PHE A 41 -5.47 4.91 15.47
CA PHE A 41 -4.29 4.84 16.34
C PHE A 41 -3.58 3.48 16.24
N ASN A 42 -3.62 2.70 17.32
CA ASN A 42 -2.99 1.38 17.45
C ASN A 42 -4.00 0.22 17.35
N ALA A 43 -5.28 0.50 17.10
CA ALA A 43 -6.31 -0.52 16.95
C ALA A 43 -6.69 -0.70 15.48
N ILE A 44 -6.86 -1.97 15.08
CA ILE A 44 -7.55 -2.33 13.84
C ILE A 44 -9.02 -2.49 14.21
N LYS A 45 -9.90 -1.82 13.46
CA LYS A 45 -11.35 -1.90 13.62
C LYS A 45 -12.00 -2.31 12.31
N ASP A 46 -12.92 -3.26 12.39
CA ASP A 46 -13.66 -3.81 11.25
C ASP A 46 -14.89 -2.99 10.85
N ASP A 47 -15.13 -1.86 11.51
CA ASP A 47 -16.27 -0.95 11.33
C ASP A 47 -16.06 0.03 10.16
N ILE A 48 -15.74 -0.52 8.99
CA ILE A 48 -15.74 0.21 7.73
C ILE A 48 -17.08 0.01 6.99
N PRO A 49 -17.52 0.97 6.17
CA PRO A 49 -18.73 0.82 5.36
C PRO A 49 -18.69 -0.46 4.50
N GLU A 50 -19.82 -1.16 4.35
CA GLU A 50 -19.89 -2.43 3.60
C GLU A 50 -19.46 -2.30 2.14
N ASN A 51 -19.72 -1.15 1.52
CA ASN A 51 -19.29 -0.82 0.16
C ASN A 51 -17.79 -0.49 0.05
N VAL A 52 -17.10 -0.22 1.16
CA VAL A 52 -15.63 -0.11 1.25
C VAL A 52 -15.03 -1.49 1.49
N LYS A 53 -15.66 -2.28 2.37
CA LYS A 53 -15.17 -3.60 2.75
C LYS A 53 -15.16 -4.54 1.56
N GLY A 54 -13.99 -5.07 1.23
CA GLY A 54 -13.79 -5.92 0.07
C GLY A 54 -13.51 -5.16 -1.23
N LYS A 55 -13.50 -3.81 -1.24
CA LYS A 55 -13.06 -3.03 -2.40
C LYS A 55 -11.64 -3.43 -2.76
N VAL A 56 -11.44 -3.79 -4.02
CA VAL A 56 -10.12 -4.11 -4.57
C VAL A 56 -9.52 -2.84 -5.14
N VAL A 57 -8.27 -2.57 -4.76
CA VAL A 57 -7.51 -1.41 -5.23
C VAL A 57 -6.18 -1.88 -5.80
N GLU A 58 -5.77 -1.24 -6.87
CA GLU A 58 -4.49 -1.47 -7.52
C GLU A 58 -3.55 -0.32 -7.18
N GLN A 59 -2.32 -0.65 -6.83
CA GLN A 59 -1.35 0.35 -6.41
C GLN A 59 0.03 0.05 -6.99
N GLU A 60 0.60 1.01 -7.70
CA GLU A 60 2.00 0.95 -8.11
C GLU A 60 2.90 1.33 -6.93
N VAL A 61 3.88 0.48 -6.65
CA VAL A 61 4.82 0.64 -5.54
C VAL A 61 6.22 0.23 -5.97
N TRP A 62 7.21 0.78 -5.28
CA TRP A 62 8.57 0.29 -5.25
C TRP A 62 8.69 -0.70 -4.10
N CYS A 63 9.15 -1.92 -4.36
CA CYS A 63 9.50 -2.91 -3.35
C CYS A 63 11.00 -2.90 -3.12
N CYS A 64 11.44 -2.84 -1.87
CA CYS A 64 12.84 -3.02 -1.53
C CYS A 64 13.26 -4.48 -1.80
N LEU A 65 14.42 -4.66 -2.42
CA LEU A 65 14.99 -5.97 -2.72
C LEU A 65 16.02 -6.44 -1.68
N GLU A 66 16.37 -5.59 -0.71
CA GLU A 66 17.30 -5.99 0.34
C GLU A 66 16.65 -7.03 1.26
N PRO A 67 17.35 -8.12 1.62
CA PRO A 67 16.80 -9.21 2.41
C PRO A 67 16.17 -8.75 3.74
N GLU A 68 16.83 -7.83 4.45
CA GLU A 68 16.37 -7.29 5.74
C GLU A 68 15.12 -6.41 5.63
N TYR A 69 14.83 -5.91 4.42
CA TYR A 69 13.71 -5.03 4.13
C TYR A 69 12.72 -5.66 3.15
N SER A 70 12.74 -6.99 3.04
CA SER A 70 11.75 -7.75 2.26
C SER A 70 10.34 -7.26 2.61
N TRP A 71 9.51 -6.99 1.59
CA TRP A 71 8.13 -6.50 1.72
C TRP A 71 7.97 -5.05 2.23
N HIS A 72 9.03 -4.25 2.24
CA HIS A 72 8.91 -2.81 2.40
C HIS A 72 8.53 -2.19 1.06
N PHE A 73 7.36 -1.55 1.03
CA PHE A 73 6.86 -0.88 -0.16
C PHE A 73 6.97 0.63 0.00
N THR A 74 7.08 1.37 -1.11
CA THR A 74 6.85 2.81 -1.10
C THR A 74 6.21 3.27 -2.40
N THR A 75 5.33 4.26 -2.33
CA THR A 75 4.79 4.94 -3.51
C THR A 75 5.82 5.85 -4.18
N LYS A 76 6.78 6.35 -3.39
CA LYS A 76 7.84 7.24 -3.86
C LYS A 76 9.14 6.98 -3.09
N LEU A 77 10.25 6.91 -3.81
CA LEU A 77 11.57 6.73 -3.19
C LEU A 77 11.88 7.92 -2.27
N GLY A 78 12.45 7.63 -1.09
CA GLY A 78 12.70 8.63 -0.04
C GLY A 78 11.53 8.87 0.93
N GLU A 79 10.34 8.30 0.66
CA GLU A 79 9.24 8.32 1.64
C GLU A 79 9.36 7.19 2.67
N ARG A 80 8.64 7.34 3.80
CA ARG A 80 8.54 6.27 4.79
C ARG A 80 7.88 5.04 4.15
N PRO A 81 8.43 3.84 4.33
CA PRO A 81 7.87 2.65 3.75
C PRO A 81 6.45 2.38 4.25
N LEU A 82 5.61 1.99 3.31
CA LEU A 82 4.30 1.42 3.53
C LEU A 82 4.46 -0.06 3.86
N LEU A 83 3.79 -0.48 4.93
CA LEU A 83 3.53 -1.90 5.18
C LEU A 83 2.33 -2.33 4.32
N ILE A 84 1.62 -3.37 4.76
CA ILE A 84 0.36 -3.85 4.15
C ILE A 84 -0.82 -2.86 4.25
N THR A 85 -0.60 -1.65 4.79
CA THR A 85 -1.62 -0.60 4.85
C THR A 85 -1.58 0.29 3.62
N LEU A 86 -2.72 0.88 3.29
CA LEU A 86 -2.80 1.96 2.32
C LEU A 86 -2.19 3.24 2.89
N SER A 87 -1.71 4.13 2.02
CA SER A 87 -1.27 5.47 2.45
C SER A 87 -2.46 6.29 2.95
N GLU A 88 -2.21 7.40 3.62
CA GLU A 88 -3.28 8.31 4.09
C GLU A 88 -4.03 8.93 2.92
N GLU A 89 -3.31 9.40 1.90
CA GLU A 89 -3.89 9.99 0.70
C GLU A 89 -4.78 9.02 -0.04
N GLU A 90 -4.34 7.76 -0.20
CA GLU A 90 -5.14 6.72 -0.84
C GLU A 90 -6.39 6.37 -0.02
N SER A 91 -6.22 6.28 1.30
CA SER A 91 -7.34 6.03 2.22
C SER A 91 -8.39 7.13 2.08
N GLU A 92 -7.97 8.40 2.05
CA GLU A 92 -8.87 9.53 1.84
C GLU A 92 -9.54 9.50 0.47
N LYS A 93 -8.79 9.22 -0.60
CA LYS A 93 -9.35 9.13 -1.96
C LYS A 93 -10.46 8.09 -2.04
N ILE A 94 -10.19 6.88 -1.51
CA ILE A 94 -11.17 5.78 -1.48
C ILE A 94 -12.43 6.18 -0.73
N LEU A 95 -12.30 6.88 0.40
CA LEU A 95 -13.45 7.33 1.21
C LEU A 95 -14.22 8.49 0.55
N ARG A 96 -13.54 9.41 -0.15
CA ARG A 96 -14.17 10.53 -0.87
C ARG A 96 -14.98 10.08 -2.07
N GLU A 97 -14.47 9.11 -2.84
CA GLU A 97 -15.20 8.48 -3.96
C GLU A 97 -16.55 7.86 -3.53
N ILE A 98 -16.71 7.61 -2.24
CA ILE A 98 -17.88 6.93 -1.66
C ILE A 98 -18.85 7.92 -1.00
N SER A 99 -18.37 9.13 -0.68
CA SER A 99 -19.19 10.19 -0.07
C SER A 99 -19.80 11.14 -1.12
N SER A 100 -19.53 10.89 -2.41
CA SER A 100 -20.03 11.64 -3.57
C SER A 100 -21.08 10.82 -4.31
#